data_AF-A0A4Q6E214-F1
#
_entry.id   AF-A0A4Q6E214-F1
#
_cell.length_a   1.000
_cell.length_b   1.000
_cell.length_c   1.000
_cell.angle_alpha   90.00
_cell.angle_beta   90.00
_cell.angle_gamma   90.00
#
_symmetry.space_group_name_H-M   'P 1'
#
loop_
_entity.id
_entity.type
_entity.pdbx_description
1 polymer ?
#
loop_
_entity_poly.entity_id
_entity_poly.type
_entity_poly.pdbx_seq_one_letter_code
_entity_poly.pdbx_strand_id
1 'polypeptide(L)'
;MFQSFYFIFEALALITALVQYKKIEKTPYLYFLPYLLLIVLYEIGSYFKIFVVNHSNAWITNIVISIEFLFYSCFLIVLLAKKLRARLVILVASTFLFTVIDVFAIQGFWNLGTIAILVQYVVLIILV
;
A
#
# COMPACT_ATOMS: atom_id res chain seq x y z
N MET A 1 -20.27 3.65 10.21
CA MET A 1 -20.78 4.64 9.22
C MET A 1 -19.67 5.15 8.31
N PHE A 2 -18.60 5.77 8.83
CA PHE A 2 -17.46 6.24 8.01
C PHE A 2 -16.73 5.13 7.22
N GLN A 3 -16.51 3.96 7.81
CA GLN A 3 -15.90 2.81 7.11
C GLN A 3 -16.71 2.37 5.89
N SER A 4 -18.05 2.34 6.01
CA SER A 4 -18.93 1.97 4.90
C SER A 4 -18.87 3.00 3.76
N PHE A 5 -18.78 4.29 4.08
CA PHE A 5 -18.59 5.33 3.06
C PHE A 5 -17.22 5.22 2.38
N TYR A 6 -16.16 5.01 3.16
CA TYR A 6 -14.80 4.83 2.66
C TYR A 6 -14.73 3.66 1.67
N PHE A 7 -15.29 2.52 2.03
CA PHE A 7 -15.41 1.36 1.14
C PHE A 7 -16.16 1.66 -0.16
N ILE A 8 -17.26 2.41 -0.08
CA ILE A 8 -18.03 2.82 -1.28
C ILE A 8 -17.14 3.67 -2.20
N PHE A 9 -16.33 4.58 -1.68
CA PHE A 9 -15.42 5.38 -2.50
C PHE A 9 -14.36 4.54 -3.20
N GLU A 10 -13.78 3.56 -2.52
CA GLU A 10 -12.78 2.66 -3.11
C GLU A 10 -13.40 1.75 -4.20
N ALA A 11 -14.59 1.22 -3.95
CA ALA A 11 -15.34 0.45 -4.94
C ALA A 11 -15.70 1.30 -6.16
N LEU A 12 -16.14 2.54 -5.96
CA LEU A 12 -16.41 3.49 -7.06
C LEU A 12 -15.14 3.86 -7.82
N ALA A 13 -14.01 4.03 -7.14
CA ALA A 13 -12.72 4.28 -7.77
C ALA A 13 -12.30 3.10 -8.66
N LEU A 14 -12.46 1.87 -8.18
CA LEU A 14 -12.18 0.66 -8.95
C LEU A 14 -13.08 0.54 -10.19
N ILE A 15 -14.40 0.76 -10.04
CA ILE A 15 -15.34 0.75 -11.16
C ILE A 15 -14.97 1.83 -12.18
N THR A 16 -14.64 3.03 -11.72
CA THR A 16 -14.24 4.15 -12.59
C THR A 16 -12.96 3.82 -13.37
N ALA A 17 -11.96 3.22 -12.71
CA ALA A 17 -10.74 2.76 -13.35
C ALA A 17 -11.00 1.68 -14.40
N LEU A 18 -11.93 0.75 -14.14
CA LEU A 18 -12.35 -0.28 -15.09
C LEU A 18 -13.08 0.32 -16.31
N VAL A 19 -14.02 1.24 -16.10
CA VAL A 19 -14.75 1.91 -17.18
C VAL A 19 -13.78 2.72 -18.06
N GLN A 20 -12.78 3.36 -17.46
CA GLN A 20 -11.77 4.12 -18.19
C GLN A 20 -10.54 3.30 -18.59
N TYR A 21 -10.57 1.97 -18.47
CA TYR A 21 -9.43 1.09 -18.73
C TYR A 21 -8.72 1.40 -20.05
N LYS A 22 -9.48 1.55 -21.14
CA LYS A 22 -8.96 1.85 -22.48
C LYS A 22 -8.21 3.18 -22.57
N LYS A 23 -8.52 4.15 -21.70
CA LYS A 23 -7.84 5.44 -21.64
C LYS A 23 -6.57 5.37 -20.80
N ILE A 24 -6.57 4.56 -19.75
CA ILE A 24 -5.46 4.47 -18.79
C ILE A 24 -4.44 3.38 -19.14
N GLU A 25 -4.77 2.42 -20.02
CA GLU A 25 -3.91 1.26 -20.35
C GLU A 25 -2.51 1.64 -20.86
N LYS A 26 -2.36 2.83 -21.44
CA LYS A 26 -1.07 3.36 -21.95
C LYS A 26 -0.35 4.27 -20.96
N THR A 27 -0.86 4.41 -19.75
CA THR A 27 -0.34 5.33 -18.73
C THR A 27 0.10 4.58 -17.47
N PRO A 28 0.97 5.16 -16.63
CA PRO A 28 1.32 4.58 -15.33
C PRO A 28 0.10 4.35 -14.41
N TYR A 29 -1.02 5.03 -14.66
CA TYR A 29 -2.25 4.84 -13.89
C TYR A 29 -2.88 3.45 -14.07
N LEU A 30 -2.46 2.66 -15.06
CA LEU A 30 -2.89 1.26 -15.18
C LEU A 30 -2.57 0.45 -13.91
N TYR A 31 -1.46 0.75 -13.23
CA TYR A 31 -1.06 0.05 -12.00
C TYR A 31 -1.99 0.35 -10.81
N PHE A 32 -2.79 1.42 -10.84
CA PHE A 32 -3.81 1.65 -9.82
C PHE A 32 -4.90 0.57 -9.83
N LEU A 33 -5.16 -0.08 -10.97
CA LEU A 33 -6.24 -1.06 -11.08
C LEU A 33 -6.01 -2.32 -10.23
N PRO A 34 -4.85 -3.01 -10.32
CA PRO A 34 -4.56 -4.11 -9.40
C PRO A 34 -4.39 -3.65 -7.95
N TYR A 35 -3.89 -2.44 -7.70
CA TYR A 35 -3.78 -1.88 -6.35
C TYR A 35 -5.16 -1.64 -5.71
N LEU A 36 -6.07 -0.95 -6.41
CA LEU A 36 -7.44 -0.71 -5.96
C LEU A 36 -8.20 -2.03 -5.74
N LEU A 37 -8.00 -3.01 -6.62
CA LEU A 37 -8.58 -4.35 -6.44
C LEU A 37 -8.09 -5.00 -5.14
N LEU A 38 -6.78 -4.92 -4.85
CA LEU A 38 -6.20 -5.45 -3.62
C LEU A 38 -6.79 -4.77 -2.38
N ILE A 39 -6.93 -3.44 -2.39
CA ILE A 39 -7.50 -2.68 -1.28
C ILE A 39 -8.97 -3.05 -1.05
N VAL A 40 -9.77 -3.11 -2.12
CA VAL A 40 -11.18 -3.53 -2.04
C VAL A 40 -11.31 -4.95 -1.47
N LEU A 41 -10.46 -5.89 -1.90
CA LEU A 41 -10.45 -7.26 -1.37
C LEU A 41 -10.04 -7.30 0.11
N TYR A 42 -9.05 -6.49 0.49
CA TYR A 42 -8.62 -6.36 1.88
C TYR A 42 -9.74 -5.81 2.78
N GLU A 43 -10.43 -4.76 2.35
CA GLU A 43 -11.54 -4.17 3.10
C GLU A 43 -12.73 -5.13 3.22
N ILE A 44 -13.10 -5.82 2.13
CA ILE A 44 -14.12 -6.88 2.16
C ILE A 44 -13.74 -7.97 3.15
N GLY A 45 -12.52 -8.50 3.05
CA GLY A 45 -12.09 -9.57 3.93
C GLY A 45 -11.94 -9.13 5.38
N SER A 46 -11.57 -7.88 5.64
CA SER A 46 -11.54 -7.29 6.98
C SER A 46 -12.95 -7.12 7.54
N TYR A 47 -13.90 -6.64 6.74
CA TYR A 47 -15.31 -6.52 7.11
C TYR A 47 -15.93 -7.87 7.51
N PHE A 48 -15.65 -8.91 6.73
CA PHE A 48 -16.08 -10.29 7.01
C PHE A 48 -15.19 -11.02 8.03
N LYS A 49 -14.18 -10.34 8.60
CA LYS A 49 -13.21 -10.91 9.55
C LYS A 49 -12.46 -12.15 9.05
N ILE A 50 -12.31 -12.30 7.73
CA ILE A 50 -11.65 -13.42 7.07
C ILE A 50 -10.17 -13.50 7.44
N PHE A 51 -9.54 -12.34 7.69
CA PHE A 51 -8.12 -12.24 8.03
C PHE A 51 -7.81 -12.22 9.53
N VAL A 52 -8.81 -12.38 10.39
CA VAL A 52 -8.60 -12.37 11.83
C VAL A 52 -8.01 -13.71 12.28
N VAL A 53 -6.77 -13.67 12.76
CA VAL A 53 -6.06 -14.80 13.34
C VAL A 53 -5.69 -14.44 14.77
N ASN A 54 -6.02 -15.29 15.75
CA ASN A 54 -5.79 -15.02 17.17
C ASN A 54 -6.32 -13.65 17.63
N HIS A 55 -7.56 -13.31 17.25
CA HIS A 55 -8.23 -12.03 17.55
C HIS A 55 -7.54 -10.77 16.98
N SER A 56 -6.56 -10.93 16.08
CA SER A 56 -5.83 -9.83 15.45
C SER A 56 -5.82 -9.99 13.93
N ASN A 57 -5.87 -8.88 13.20
CA ASN A 57 -5.63 -8.80 11.76
C ASN A 57 -4.29 -8.09 11.45
N ALA A 58 -3.44 -7.85 12.45
CA ALA A 58 -2.24 -7.05 12.29
C ALA A 58 -1.27 -7.59 11.22
N TRP A 59 -1.21 -8.92 11.03
CA TRP A 59 -0.38 -9.55 10.01
C TRP A 59 -0.76 -9.07 8.59
N ILE A 60 -2.07 -9.05 8.26
CA ILE A 60 -2.53 -8.62 6.94
C ILE A 60 -2.42 -7.10 6.81
N THR A 61 -2.64 -6.36 7.89
CA THR A 61 -2.44 -4.91 7.93
C THR A 61 -1.00 -4.54 7.62
N ASN A 62 -0.02 -5.23 8.22
CA ASN A 62 1.40 -5.02 7.93
C ASN A 62 1.71 -5.26 6.44
N ILE A 63 1.15 -6.32 5.85
CA ILE A 63 1.34 -6.64 4.43
C ILE A 63 0.73 -5.56 3.55
N VAL A 64 -0.53 -5.18 3.78
CA VAL A 64 -1.25 -4.23 2.92
C VAL A 64 -0.62 -2.85 2.99
N ILE A 65 -0.26 -2.36 4.18
CA ILE A 65 0.44 -1.07 4.33
C ILE A 65 1.81 -1.11 3.64
N SER A 66 2.54 -2.23 3.70
CA SER A 66 3.83 -2.36 3.02
C SER A 66 3.68 -2.37 1.49
N ILE A 67 2.63 -3.00 0.96
CA ILE A 67 2.30 -2.98 -0.47
C ILE A 67 1.90 -1.56 -0.90
N GLU A 68 1.08 -0.88 -0.09
CA GLU A 68 0.70 0.52 -0.30
C GLU A 68 1.91 1.44 -0.36
N PHE A 69 2.83 1.31 0.60
CA PHE A 69 4.09 2.04 0.61
C PHE A 69 4.89 1.82 -0.67
N LEU A 70 5.07 0.57 -1.09
CA LEU A 70 5.79 0.26 -2.32
C LEU A 70 5.10 0.81 -3.56
N PHE A 71 3.77 0.70 -3.62
CA PHE A 71 2.97 1.18 -4.73
C PHE A 71 3.13 2.70 -4.89
N TYR A 72 2.85 3.48 -3.84
CA TYR A 72 2.95 4.93 -3.89
C TYR A 72 4.39 5.41 -4.11
N SER A 73 5.36 4.80 -3.43
CA SER A 73 6.77 5.18 -3.60
C SER A 73 7.25 4.94 -5.03
N CYS A 74 6.96 3.76 -5.60
CA CYS A 74 7.31 3.48 -6.99
C CYS A 74 6.59 4.42 -7.96
N PHE A 75 5.30 4.69 -7.73
CA PHE A 75 4.52 5.60 -8.55
C PHE A 75 5.09 7.02 -8.56
N LEU A 76 5.40 7.58 -7.39
CA LEU A 76 6.02 8.91 -7.26
C LEU A 76 7.40 8.96 -7.91
N ILE A 77 8.23 7.93 -7.72
CA ILE A 77 9.56 7.85 -8.33
C ILE A 77 9.50 7.85 -9.86
N VAL A 78 8.48 7.22 -10.46
CA VAL A 78 8.28 7.22 -11.93
C VAL A 78 7.95 8.63 -12.44
N LEU A 79 7.30 9.46 -11.63
CA LEU A 79 6.95 10.84 -11.98
C LEU A 79 8.11 11.84 -11.77
N LEU A 80 9.13 11.48 -10.99
CA LEU A 80 10.27 12.33 -10.64
C LEU A 80 11.40 12.32 -11.71
N ALA A 81 12.25 13.37 -11.68
CA ALA A 81 13.36 13.53 -12.62
C ALA A 81 14.43 12.42 -12.50
N LYS A 82 14.99 11.99 -13.64
CA LYS A 82 15.95 10.85 -13.74
C LYS A 82 17.15 10.93 -12.80
N LYS A 83 17.65 12.14 -12.46
CA LYS A 83 18.89 12.34 -11.70
C LYS A 83 18.84 11.80 -10.27
N LEU A 84 17.67 11.82 -9.63
CA LEU A 84 17.50 11.37 -8.24
C LEU A 84 16.93 9.95 -8.12
N ARG A 85 16.44 9.39 -9.24
CA ARG A 85 15.72 8.10 -9.27
C ARG A 85 16.47 6.97 -8.58
N ALA A 86 17.77 6.80 -8.86
CA ALA A 86 18.55 5.72 -8.26
C ALA A 86 18.66 5.84 -6.72
N ARG A 87 18.83 7.07 -6.20
CA ARG A 87 18.90 7.31 -4.75
C ARG A 87 17.56 7.05 -4.07
N LEU A 88 16.46 7.46 -4.70
CA LEU A 88 15.12 7.24 -4.18
C LEU A 88 14.74 5.75 -4.19
N VAL A 89 15.12 5.00 -5.23
CA VAL A 89 14.93 3.55 -5.27
C VAL A 89 15.70 2.85 -4.15
N ILE A 90 16.96 3.26 -3.89
CA ILE A 90 17.74 2.71 -2.77
C ILE A 90 17.07 3.02 -1.44
N LEU A 91 16.59 4.25 -1.24
CA LEU A 91 15.89 4.67 -0.03
C LEU A 91 14.63 3.83 0.21
N VAL A 92 13.75 3.71 -0.80
CA VAL A 92 12.55 2.88 -0.73
C VAL A 92 12.88 1.40 -0.46
N ALA A 93 13.89 0.85 -1.15
CA ALA A 93 14.32 -0.53 -0.95
C ALA A 93 14.85 -0.76 0.47
N SER A 94 15.64 0.17 1.00
CA SER A 94 16.15 0.09 2.37
C SER A 94 15.04 0.17 3.41
N THR A 95 14.04 1.04 3.21
CA THR A 95 12.88 1.15 4.10
C THR A 95 12.00 -0.09 4.05
N PHE A 96 11.80 -0.67 2.87
CA PHE A 96 11.07 -1.93 2.75
C PHE A 96 11.83 -3.08 3.43
N LEU A 97 13.14 -3.18 3.25
CA LEU A 97 13.97 -4.17 3.94
C LEU A 97 13.93 -4.00 5.46
N PHE A 98 14.00 -2.76 5.95
CA PHE A 98 13.81 -2.45 7.36
C PHE A 98 12.43 -2.91 7.86
N THR A 99 11.37 -2.68 7.07
CA THR A 99 10.01 -3.13 7.42
C THR A 99 9.95 -4.65 7.58
N VAL A 100 10.56 -5.40 6.65
CA VAL A 100 10.62 -6.87 6.75
C VAL A 100 11.34 -7.27 8.03
N ILE A 101 12.51 -6.68 8.32
CA ILE A 101 13.25 -6.99 9.55
C ILE A 101 12.44 -6.64 10.80
N ASP A 102 11.81 -5.47 10.85
CA ASP A 102 11.02 -5.01 11.99
C ASP A 102 9.84 -5.95 12.27
N VAL A 103 9.07 -6.30 11.23
CA VAL A 103 7.91 -7.19 11.36
C VAL A 103 8.33 -8.61 11.74
N PHE A 104 9.39 -9.17 11.16
CA PHE A 104 9.76 -10.56 11.43
C PHE A 104 10.64 -10.76 12.66
N ALA A 105 11.49 -9.79 13.01
CA ALA A 105 12.53 -9.97 14.04
C ALA A 105 12.39 -9.05 15.26
N ILE A 106 11.80 -7.85 15.14
CA ILE A 106 11.77 -6.86 16.23
C ILE A 106 10.41 -6.86 16.94
N GLN A 107 9.33 -6.56 16.23
CA GLN A 107 7.98 -6.45 16.80
C GLN A 107 7.20 -7.77 16.74
N GLY A 108 7.58 -8.65 15.81
CA GLY A 108 6.97 -9.95 15.60
C GLY A 108 5.76 -9.90 14.66
N PHE A 109 5.62 -10.94 13.85
CA PHE A 109 4.72 -10.99 12.69
C PHE A 109 3.23 -10.75 13.02
N TRP A 110 2.81 -11.13 14.23
CA TRP A 110 1.42 -11.02 14.69
C TRP A 110 1.06 -9.67 15.31
N ASN A 111 2.06 -8.82 15.57
CA ASN A 111 1.88 -7.49 16.11
C ASN A 111 1.93 -6.46 14.97
N LEU A 112 1.29 -5.31 15.20
CA LEU A 112 1.33 -4.22 14.23
C LEU A 112 2.72 -3.58 14.23
N GLY A 113 3.39 -3.59 13.07
CA GLY A 113 4.74 -3.06 12.83
C GLY A 113 4.80 -1.54 12.88
N THR A 114 4.47 -0.95 14.02
CA THR A 114 4.21 0.49 14.18
C THR A 114 5.44 1.33 13.79
N ILE A 115 6.64 0.89 14.19
CA ILE A 115 7.88 1.61 13.85
C ILE A 115 8.11 1.60 12.34
N ALA A 116 7.98 0.44 11.69
CA ALA A 116 8.10 0.35 10.23
C ALA A 116 7.07 1.21 9.49
N ILE A 117 5.82 1.20 9.94
CA ILE A 117 4.75 2.02 9.36
C ILE A 117 5.10 3.51 9.44
N LEU A 118 5.58 3.99 10.59
CA LEU A 118 5.99 5.39 10.75
C LEU A 118 7.13 5.76 9.80
N VAL A 119 8.15 4.90 9.68
CA VAL A 119 9.28 5.14 8.77
C VAL A 119 8.84 5.16 7.31
N GLN A 120 7.92 4.27 6.91
CA GLN A 120 7.33 4.26 5.56
C GLN A 120 6.63 5.58 5.24
N TYR A 121 5.80 6.10 6.15
CA TYR A 121 5.11 7.37 5.95
C TYR A 121 6.06 8.57 5.91
N VAL A 122 7.12 8.58 6.74
CA VAL A 122 8.16 9.61 6.66
C VAL A 122 8.81 9.62 5.27
N VAL A 123 9.11 8.44 4.71
CA VAL A 123 9.66 8.33 3.36
C VAL A 123 8.68 8.83 2.30
N LEU A 124 7.38 8.48 2.40
CA LEU A 124 6.37 8.98 1.47
C LEU A 124 6.28 10.50 1.50
N ILE A 125 6.32 11.12 2.68
CA ILE A 125 6.31 12.58 2.84
C ILE A 125 7.55 13.21 2.16
N ILE A 126 8.72 12.58 2.25
CA ILE A 126 9.95 13.07 1.61
C ILE A 126 9.89 12.95 0.06
N LEU A 127 9.08 12.02 -0.46
CA LEU A 127 8.92 11.79 -1.90
C LEU A 127 7.94 12.76 -2.58
N VAL A 128 7.12 13.47 -1.81
CA VAL A 128 6.15 14.49 -2.28
C VAL A 128 6.79 15.86 -2.27
#